data_AF-A0A838EA78-F1
#
_entry.id   AF-A0A838EA78-F1
#
_cell.length_a   1.000
_cell.length_b   1.000
_cell.length_c   1.000
_cell.angle_alpha   90.00
_cell.angle_beta   90.00
_cell.angle_gamma   90.00
#
_symmetry.space_group_name_H-M   'P 1'
#
loop_
_entity.id
_entity.type
_entity.pdbx_description
1 polymer ?
#
loop_
_entity_poly.entity_id
_entity_poly.type
_entity_poly.pdbx_seq_one_letter_code
_entity_poly.pdbx_strand_id
1 'polypeptide(L)'
;MAAFAYYVALGNMLRSAATDTERPPAWLMPFELGKHLVLAAVVAGLAVNGGVTGWAAGAVLGLALWVGFPVVLLTSSVVHEKVRGKLAALHAGDWLAKLLIIAVIVSVSA
;
A
#
# COMPACT_ATOMS: atom_id res chain seq x y z
N MET A 1 13.15 -4.13 0.07
CA MET A 1 14.18 -4.08 -1.00
C MET A 1 13.59 -4.22 -2.41
N ALA A 2 12.62 -5.11 -2.66
CA ALA A 2 11.98 -5.23 -3.98
C ALA A 2 11.21 -3.97 -4.45
N ALA A 3 10.47 -3.29 -3.57
CA ALA A 3 9.77 -2.04 -3.90
C ALA A 3 10.74 -0.88 -4.21
N PHE A 4 11.87 -0.81 -3.51
CA PHE A 4 12.89 0.22 -3.75
C PHE A 4 13.56 0.02 -5.12
N ALA A 5 13.89 -1.22 -5.49
CA ALA A 5 14.44 -1.54 -6.81
C ALA A 5 13.45 -1.24 -7.96
N TYR A 6 12.16 -1.50 -7.74
CA TYR A 6 11.10 -1.19 -8.70
C TYR A 6 10.97 0.32 -8.95
N TYR A 7 10.99 1.14 -7.89
CA TYR A 7 10.93 2.60 -8.01
C TYR A 7 12.23 3.23 -8.52
N VAL A 8 13.40 2.65 -8.26
CA VAL A 8 14.69 3.16 -8.76
C VAL A 8 14.82 2.91 -10.28
N ALA A 9 14.46 1.72 -10.76
CA ALA A 9 14.55 1.39 -12.18
C ALA A 9 13.54 2.19 -13.02
N LEU A 10 12.29 2.30 -12.57
CA LEU A 10 11.24 3.06 -13.27
C LEU A 10 11.35 4.58 -13.02
N GLY A 11 11.86 4.98 -11.87
CA GLY A 11 12.06 6.38 -11.48
C GLY A 11 13.12 7.10 -12.31
N ASN A 12 14.16 6.41 -12.77
CA ASN A 12 15.15 7.00 -13.69
C ASN A 12 14.56 7.26 -15.09
N MET A 13 13.69 6.36 -15.60
CA MET A 13 12.96 6.59 -16.85
C MET A 13 11.94 7.73 -16.74
N LEU A 14 11.25 7.85 -15.60
CA LEU A 14 10.27 8.92 -15.36
C LEU A 14 10.95 10.29 -15.12
N ARG A 15 12.12 10.32 -14.47
CA ARG A 15 12.91 11.55 -14.28
C ARG A 15 13.47 12.12 -15.58
N SER A 16 13.79 11.25 -16.54
CA SER A 16 14.21 11.64 -17.90
C SER A 16 13.07 12.24 -18.73
N ALA A 17 11.81 11.99 -18.36
CA ALA A 17 10.61 12.48 -19.06
C ALA A 17 9.88 13.61 -18.30
N ALA A 18 10.28 13.90 -17.07
CA ALA A 18 9.70 14.95 -16.25
C ALA A 18 10.29 16.31 -16.66
N THR A 19 9.54 17.05 -17.48
CA THR A 19 9.78 18.48 -17.73
C THR A 19 9.17 19.37 -16.65
N ASP A 20 8.41 18.79 -15.72
CA ASP A 20 7.69 19.55 -14.70
C ASP A 20 8.52 19.65 -13.41
N THR A 21 8.85 20.89 -13.07
CA THR A 21 9.72 21.25 -11.93
C THR A 21 8.89 21.82 -10.78
N GLU A 22 7.56 21.65 -10.79
CA GLU A 22 6.72 22.09 -9.69
C GLU A 22 6.97 21.22 -8.46
N ARG A 23 7.55 21.84 -7.43
CA ARG A 23 7.77 21.20 -6.14
C ARG A 23 6.41 20.88 -5.52
N PRO A 24 6.14 19.61 -5.14
CA PRO A 24 4.86 19.26 -4.53
C PRO A 24 4.67 20.10 -3.25
N PRO A 25 3.43 20.51 -2.96
CA PRO A 25 3.16 21.40 -1.85
C PRO A 25 3.55 20.74 -0.52
N ALA A 26 4.15 21.51 0.39
CA ALA A 26 4.79 20.99 1.60
C ALA A 26 3.82 20.24 2.54
N TRP A 27 2.52 20.53 2.50
CA TRP A 27 1.49 19.86 3.29
C TRP A 27 1.21 18.42 2.83
N LEU A 28 1.60 18.06 1.61
CA LEU A 28 1.29 16.76 1.04
C LEU A 28 2.07 15.65 1.77
N MET A 29 3.31 15.90 2.19
CA MET A 29 4.08 14.93 2.97
C MET A 29 3.46 14.58 4.35
N PRO A 30 3.13 15.54 5.24
CA PRO A 30 2.50 15.22 6.50
C PRO A 30 1.11 14.61 6.32
N PHE A 31 0.35 15.02 5.30
CA PHE A 31 -0.92 14.37 4.96
C PHE A 31 -0.72 12.91 4.56
N GLU A 32 0.25 12.65 3.69
CA GLU A 32 0.62 11.30 3.25
C GLU A 32 1.07 10.43 4.42
N LEU A 33 1.88 10.96 5.33
CA LEU A 33 2.28 10.25 6.53
C LEU A 33 1.08 9.96 7.44
N GLY A 34 0.22 10.96 7.66
CA GLY A 34 -0.98 10.85 8.50
C GLY A 34 -1.89 9.71 8.07
N LYS A 35 -2.21 9.59 6.77
CA LYS A 35 -3.08 8.48 6.31
C LYS A 35 -2.45 7.11 6.49
N HIS A 36 -1.13 6.97 6.33
CA HIS A 36 -0.46 5.69 6.55
C HIS A 36 -0.37 5.34 8.05
N LEU A 37 -0.26 6.34 8.93
CA LEU A 37 -0.35 6.13 10.38
C LEU A 37 -1.75 5.67 10.80
N VAL A 38 -2.80 6.28 10.25
CA VAL A 38 -4.18 5.84 10.49
C VAL A 38 -4.37 4.39 10.04
N LEU A 39 -3.91 4.05 8.83
CA LEU A 39 -3.95 2.66 8.34
C LEU A 39 -3.22 1.71 9.28
N ALA A 40 -2.00 2.06 9.69
CA ALA A 40 -1.20 1.24 10.60
C ALA A 40 -1.88 1.04 11.96
N ALA A 41 -2.47 2.09 12.53
CA ALA A 41 -3.21 2.02 13.79
C ALA A 41 -4.44 1.11 13.69
N VAL A 42 -5.19 1.18 12.59
CA VAL A 42 -6.34 0.29 12.34
C VAL A 42 -5.89 -1.17 12.24
N VAL A 43 -4.84 -1.45 11.47
CA VAL A 43 -4.31 -2.81 11.32
C VAL A 43 -3.76 -3.35 12.64
N ALA A 44 -3.05 -2.52 13.42
CA ALA A 44 -2.60 -2.89 14.76
C ALA A 44 -3.78 -3.22 15.69
N GLY A 45 -4.83 -2.40 15.68
CA GLY A 45 -6.04 -2.66 16.45
C GLY A 45 -6.70 -3.99 16.06
N LEU A 46 -6.82 -4.27 14.76
CA LEU A 46 -7.34 -5.56 14.28
C LEU A 46 -6.45 -6.74 14.70
N ALA A 47 -5.13 -6.59 14.62
CA ALA A 47 -4.19 -7.63 15.01
C ALA A 47 -4.30 -7.94 16.52
N VAL A 48 -4.30 -6.92 17.37
CA VAL A 48 -4.40 -7.06 18.83
C VAL A 48 -5.73 -7.70 19.23
N ASN A 49 -6.85 -7.17 18.73
CA ASN A 49 -8.18 -7.69 19.08
C ASN A 49 -8.44 -9.08 18.49
N GLY A 50 -7.80 -9.41 17.37
CA GLY A 50 -7.90 -10.72 16.71
C GLY A 50 -6.89 -11.75 17.22
N GLY A 51 -6.01 -11.40 18.17
CA GLY A 51 -4.96 -12.30 18.66
C GLY A 51 -3.93 -12.70 17.60
N VAL A 52 -3.69 -11.83 16.60
CA VAL A 52 -2.80 -12.10 15.47
C VAL A 52 -1.35 -11.82 15.89
N THR A 53 -0.64 -12.86 16.31
CA THR A 53 0.76 -12.78 16.76
C THR A 53 1.71 -13.54 15.84
N GLY A 54 2.89 -12.97 15.65
CA GLY A 54 3.94 -13.52 14.78
C GLY A 54 3.79 -13.14 13.30
N TRP A 55 4.90 -13.29 12.58
CA TRP A 55 5.03 -12.83 11.19
C TRP A 55 4.11 -13.57 10.22
N ALA A 56 3.88 -14.87 10.43
CA ALA A 56 3.04 -15.69 9.56
C ALA A 56 1.56 -15.28 9.65
N ALA A 57 1.04 -15.14 10.88
CA ALA A 57 -0.32 -14.67 11.12
C ALA A 57 -0.51 -13.22 10.62
N GLY A 58 0.48 -12.36 10.83
CA GLY A 58 0.50 -11.00 10.27
C GLY A 58 0.46 -10.99 8.74
N ALA A 59 1.19 -11.88 8.06
CA ALA A 59 1.13 -12.01 6.60
C ALA A 59 -0.25 -12.47 6.12
N VAL A 60 -0.89 -13.40 6.83
CA VAL A 60 -2.27 -13.83 6.55
C VAL A 60 -3.24 -12.66 6.71
N LEU A 61 -3.12 -11.87 7.78
CA LEU A 61 -3.93 -10.67 7.99
C LEU A 61 -3.75 -9.66 6.85
N GLY A 62 -2.49 -9.38 6.47
CA GLY A 62 -2.17 -8.47 5.36
C GLY A 62 -2.77 -8.93 4.03
N LEU A 63 -2.69 -10.24 3.72
CA LEU A 63 -3.33 -10.83 2.53
C LEU A 63 -4.85 -10.72 2.59
N ALA A 64 -5.46 -11.03 3.73
CA ALA A 64 -6.90 -10.97 3.91
C ALA A 64 -7.43 -9.55 3.68
N LEU A 65 -6.77 -8.55 4.27
CA LEU A 65 -7.10 -7.13 4.05
C LEU A 65 -6.90 -6.72 2.59
N TRP A 66 -5.84 -7.20 1.94
CA TRP A 66 -5.58 -6.88 0.54
C TRP A 66 -6.67 -7.43 -0.40
N VAL A 67 -7.11 -8.67 -0.18
CA VAL A 67 -8.20 -9.28 -0.94
C VAL A 67 -9.52 -8.54 -0.66
N GLY A 68 -9.86 -8.34 0.63
CA GLY A 68 -11.14 -7.76 1.02
C GLY A 68 -11.34 -6.32 0.56
N PHE A 69 -10.26 -5.54 0.45
CA PHE A 69 -10.32 -4.11 0.13
C PHE A 69 -9.72 -3.79 -1.25
N PRO A 70 -8.39 -3.72 -1.46
CA PRO A 70 -7.80 -3.41 -2.76
C PRO A 70 -8.35 -4.21 -3.93
N VAL A 71 -8.42 -5.54 -3.84
CA VAL A 71 -8.88 -6.38 -4.96
C VAL A 71 -10.34 -6.10 -5.29
N VAL A 72 -11.22 -6.10 -4.28
CA VAL A 72 -12.66 -5.84 -4.48
C VAL A 72 -12.89 -4.44 -5.06
N LEU A 73 -12.28 -3.41 -4.48
CA LEU A 73 -12.46 -2.02 -4.90
C LEU A 73 -11.89 -1.75 -6.30
N LEU A 74 -10.68 -2.24 -6.59
CA LEU A 74 -10.04 -2.05 -7.89
C LEU A 74 -10.71 -2.87 -8.99
N THR A 75 -11.29 -4.02 -8.67
CA THR A 75 -12.10 -4.76 -9.64
C THR A 75 -13.30 -3.91 -10.06
N SER A 76 -13.98 -3.26 -9.10
CA SER A 76 -15.09 -2.37 -9.42
C SER A 76 -14.66 -1.18 -10.28
N SER A 77 -13.52 -0.54 -9.98
CA SER A 77 -13.04 0.60 -10.77
C SER A 77 -12.65 0.21 -12.21
N VAL A 78 -12.14 -1.00 -12.43
CA VAL A 78 -11.88 -1.50 -13.79
C VAL A 78 -13.19 -1.80 -14.52
N VAL A 79 -14.13 -2.50 -13.88
CA VAL A 79 -15.36 -2.96 -14.51
C VAL A 79 -16.32 -1.81 -14.80
N HIS A 80 -16.58 -0.96 -13.81
CA HIS A 80 -17.58 0.11 -13.85
C HIS A 80 -16.99 1.43 -14.35
N GLU A 81 -15.80 1.82 -13.87
CA GLU A 81 -15.20 3.13 -14.16
C GLU A 81 -14.19 3.09 -15.31
N LYS A 82 -14.00 1.91 -15.93
CA LYS A 82 -13.08 1.70 -17.08
C LYS A 82 -11.64 2.13 -16.80
N VAL A 83 -11.21 2.07 -15.53
CA VAL A 83 -9.80 2.22 -15.17
C VAL A 83 -8.97 1.18 -15.93
N ARG A 84 -7.84 1.58 -16.50
CA ARG A 84 -6.93 0.68 -17.22
C ARG A 84 -6.48 -0.44 -16.29
N GLY A 85 -6.75 -1.69 -16.65
CA GLY A 85 -6.41 -2.86 -15.81
C GLY A 85 -4.94 -2.91 -15.38
N LYS A 86 -4.01 -2.47 -16.25
CA LYS A 86 -2.58 -2.34 -15.91
C LYS A 86 -2.34 -1.36 -14.75
N LEU A 87 -3.02 -0.21 -14.73
CA LEU A 87 -2.91 0.76 -13.66
C LEU A 87 -3.50 0.23 -12.35
N ALA A 88 -4.67 -0.42 -12.43
CA ALA A 88 -5.30 -1.07 -11.29
C ALA A 88 -4.39 -2.16 -10.69
N ALA A 89 -3.73 -2.98 -11.51
CA ALA A 89 -2.79 -4.00 -11.05
C ALA A 89 -1.57 -3.41 -10.33
N LEU A 90 -1.02 -2.30 -10.85
CA LEU A 90 0.07 -1.59 -10.18
C LEU A 90 -0.37 -1.03 -8.82
N HIS A 91 -1.57 -0.45 -8.76
CA HIS A 91 -2.13 0.06 -7.53
C HIS A 91 -2.40 -1.07 -6.52
N ALA A 92 -2.94 -2.20 -6.98
CA ALA A 92 -3.15 -3.39 -6.16
C ALA A 92 -1.82 -3.89 -5.56
N GLY A 93 -0.75 -3.95 -6.37
CA GLY A 93 0.57 -4.37 -5.90
C GLY A 93 1.17 -3.43 -4.84
N ASP A 94 1.01 -2.11 -4.99
CA ASP A 94 1.43 -1.13 -3.99
C ASP A 94 0.71 -1.33 -2.65
N TRP A 95 -0.62 -1.51 -2.70
CA TRP A 95 -1.40 -1.82 -1.51
C TRP A 95 -1.04 -3.15 -0.87
N LEU A 96 -0.74 -4.18 -1.66
CA LEU A 96 -0.30 -5.49 -1.14
C LEU A 96 0.96 -5.34 -0.30
N ALA A 97 1.96 -4.65 -0.84
CA ALA A 97 3.22 -4.42 -0.13
C ALA A 97 3.00 -3.65 1.18
N LYS A 98 2.20 -2.58 1.15
CA LYS A 98 1.88 -1.78 2.34
C LYS A 98 1.19 -2.62 3.43
N LEU A 99 0.15 -3.35 3.06
CA LEU A 99 -0.64 -4.13 4.01
C LEU A 99 0.17 -5.29 4.60
N LEU A 100 0.97 -5.99 3.79
CA LEU A 100 1.86 -7.05 4.29
C LEU A 100 2.91 -6.49 5.26
N ILE A 101 3.60 -5.42 4.89
CA ILE A 101 4.65 -4.83 5.73
C ILE A 101 4.07 -4.36 7.05
N ILE A 102 2.97 -3.59 7.01
CA ILE A 102 2.31 -3.08 8.21
C ILE A 102 1.83 -4.24 9.09
N ALA A 103 1.07 -5.17 8.53
CA ALA A 103 0.48 -6.28 9.30
C ALA A 103 1.56 -7.19 9.93
N VAL A 104 2.64 -7.49 9.21
CA VAL A 104 3.75 -8.27 9.76
C VAL A 104 4.44 -7.50 10.89
N ILE A 105 4.76 -6.21 10.70
CA ILE A 105 5.44 -5.40 11.72
C ILE A 105 4.62 -5.34 13.00
N VAL A 106 3.32 -5.05 12.90
CA VAL A 106 2.48 -4.93 14.11
C VAL A 106 2.30 -6.28 14.79
N SER A 107 2.15 -7.37 14.05
CA SER A 107 1.95 -8.72 14.63
C SER A 107 3.22 -9.33 15.24
N VAL A 108 4.43 -8.92 14.84
CA VAL A 108 5.66 -9.32 15.56
C VAL A 108 5.98 -8.42 16.75
N SER A 109 5.26 -7.30 16.87
CA SER A 109 5.43 -6.31 17.93
C SER A 109 4.32 -6.38 18.99
N ALA A 110 3.30 -7.22 18.77
CA ALA A 110 2.18 -7.51 19.67
C ALA A 110 2.50 -8.74 20.53
#